data_AF-E2IFQ1-F1
#
_entry.id   AF-E2IFQ1-F1
#
_cell.length_a   1.000
_cell.length_b   1.000
_cell.length_c   1.000
_cell.angle_alpha   90.00
_cell.angle_beta   90.00
_cell.angle_gamma   90.00
#
_symmetry.space_group_name_H-M   'P 1'
#
loop_
_entity.id
_entity.type
_entity.pdbx_description
1 polymer ?
#
loop_
_entity_poly.entity_id
_entity_poly.type
_entity_poly.pdbx_seq_one_letter_code
_entity_poly.pdbx_strand_id
1 'polypeptide(L)'
;SAATANRLVAEAAFEPGDLVVEIGAGPGAITFALARRGLRIIAIEPDPEWAKRLRERVGEHPRIRIVNADFLSIELPAEPFRVVGSLPFGRTTDMLRRLLDDPRTTLDRADVIV
;
A
#
# COMPACT_ATOMS: atom_id res chain seq x y z
N SER A 1 -5.75 1.05 13.51
CA SER A 1 -7.09 0.40 13.53
C SER A 1 -7.81 0.69 12.22
N ALA A 2 -8.93 0.01 11.92
CA ALA A 2 -9.73 0.32 10.72
C ALA A 2 -10.24 1.77 10.68
N ALA A 3 -10.42 2.41 11.84
CA ALA A 3 -10.78 3.82 11.94
C ALA A 3 -9.64 4.76 11.51
N THR A 4 -8.40 4.49 11.93
CA THR A 4 -7.21 5.25 11.50
C THR A 4 -6.98 5.10 9.99
N ALA A 5 -7.15 3.89 9.47
CA ALA A 5 -7.08 3.57 8.05
C ALA A 5 -8.09 4.41 7.24
N ASN A 6 -9.36 4.39 7.62
CA ASN A 6 -10.39 5.15 6.93
C ASN A 6 -10.15 6.67 6.99
N ARG A 7 -9.60 7.16 8.10
CA ARG A 7 -9.26 8.58 8.25
C ARG A 7 -8.12 8.98 7.33
N LEU A 8 -7.03 8.21 7.29
CA LEU A 8 -5.91 8.47 6.39
C LEU A 8 -6.37 8.45 4.93
N VAL A 9 -7.20 7.48 4.57
CA VAL A 9 -7.79 7.41 3.23
C VAL A 9 -8.71 8.61 2.97
N ALA A 10 -9.45 9.11 3.96
CA ALA A 10 -10.33 10.28 3.82
C ALA A 10 -9.60 11.62 3.71
N GLU A 11 -8.48 11.77 4.38
CA GLU A 11 -7.67 13.00 4.34
C GLU A 11 -6.78 13.05 3.09
N ALA A 12 -6.47 11.90 2.49
CA ALA A 12 -5.79 11.81 1.23
C ALA A 12 -6.77 12.06 0.06
N ALA A 13 -6.53 13.16 -0.68
CA ALA A 13 -7.30 13.57 -1.85
C ALA A 13 -7.01 12.64 -3.05
N PHE A 14 -7.47 11.40 -2.99
CA PHE A 14 -7.37 10.43 -4.08
C PHE A 14 -8.43 10.67 -5.15
N GLU A 15 -8.05 10.49 -6.41
CA GLU A 15 -8.98 10.41 -7.54
C GLU A 15 -9.26 8.93 -7.89
N PRO A 16 -10.49 8.58 -8.33
CA PRO A 16 -10.78 7.23 -8.82
C PRO A 16 -9.81 6.83 -9.93
N GLY A 17 -9.18 5.66 -9.78
CA GLY A 17 -8.17 5.16 -10.71
C GLY A 17 -6.72 5.42 -10.30
N ASP A 18 -6.46 6.25 -9.29
CA ASP A 18 -5.11 6.43 -8.74
C ASP A 18 -4.51 5.08 -8.31
N LEU A 19 -3.21 4.93 -8.54
CA LEU A 19 -2.44 3.78 -8.10
C LEU A 19 -1.91 4.01 -6.68
N VAL A 20 -2.20 3.06 -5.79
CA VAL A 20 -1.75 3.06 -4.40
C VAL A 20 -0.94 1.81 -4.12
N VAL A 21 0.26 2.02 -3.58
CA VAL A 21 1.10 0.98 -2.99
C VAL A 21 0.82 0.96 -1.49
N GLU A 22 0.23 -0.13 -1.01
CA GLU A 22 -0.04 -0.34 0.41
C GLU A 22 1.08 -1.20 1.02
N ILE A 23 1.75 -0.68 2.05
CA ILE A 23 2.82 -1.38 2.75
C ILE A 23 2.29 -1.96 4.07
N GLY A 24 2.45 -3.28 4.23
CA GLY A 24 1.98 -4.01 5.42
C GLY A 24 0.47 -4.17 5.42
N ALA A 25 -0.07 -4.79 4.36
CA ALA A 25 -1.51 -4.89 4.14
C ALA A 25 -2.25 -5.69 5.23
N GLY A 26 -1.60 -6.67 5.84
CA GLY A 26 -2.13 -7.50 6.92
C GLY A 26 -3.52 -8.06 6.60
N PRO A 27 -4.52 -7.86 7.48
CA PRO A 27 -5.90 -8.28 7.23
C PRO A 27 -6.63 -7.46 6.14
N GLY A 28 -6.01 -6.48 5.49
CA GLY A 28 -6.58 -5.73 4.37
C GLY A 28 -7.54 -4.60 4.74
N ALA A 29 -7.54 -4.13 5.98
CA ALA A 29 -8.45 -3.06 6.40
C ALA A 29 -8.30 -1.78 5.55
N ILE A 30 -7.06 -1.39 5.24
CA ILE A 30 -6.75 -0.27 4.34
C ILE A 30 -7.01 -0.70 2.88
N THR A 31 -6.55 -1.88 2.46
CA THR A 31 -6.78 -2.42 1.11
C THR A 31 -8.23 -2.28 0.65
N PHE A 32 -9.19 -2.76 1.47
CA PHE A 32 -10.60 -2.72 1.12
C PHE A 32 -11.20 -1.31 1.19
N ALA A 33 -10.72 -0.45 2.10
CA ALA A 33 -11.16 0.94 2.17
C ALA A 33 -10.75 1.74 0.92
N LEU A 34 -9.52 1.55 0.44
CA LEU A 34 -9.01 2.11 -0.81
C LEU A 34 -9.79 1.58 -2.01
N ALA A 35 -10.01 0.26 -2.09
CA ALA A 35 -10.74 -0.37 -3.19
C ALA A 35 -12.17 0.17 -3.35
N ARG A 36 -12.87 0.44 -2.24
CA ARG A 36 -14.23 1.02 -2.25
C ARG A 36 -14.28 2.43 -2.83
N ARG A 37 -13.15 3.12 -2.95
CA ARG A 37 -13.04 4.44 -3.62
C ARG A 37 -12.69 4.35 -5.10
N GLY A 38 -12.57 3.14 -5.65
CA GLY A 38 -12.25 2.93 -7.06
C GLY A 38 -10.75 3.02 -7.38
N LEU A 39 -9.89 2.95 -6.37
CA LEU A 39 -8.44 3.01 -6.54
C LEU A 39 -7.88 1.68 -7.07
N ARG A 40 -6.69 1.74 -7.68
CA ARG A 40 -5.88 0.57 -8.02
C ARG A 40 -4.89 0.33 -6.88
N ILE A 41 -4.81 -0.90 -6.38
CA ILE A 41 -4.02 -1.22 -5.17
C ILE A 41 -2.99 -2.30 -5.48
N ILE A 42 -1.75 -2.04 -5.11
CA ILE A 42 -0.69 -3.04 -4.95
C ILE A 42 -0.46 -3.19 -3.45
N ALA A 43 -1.01 -4.24 -2.85
CA ALA A 43 -0.91 -4.49 -1.42
C ALA A 43 0.26 -5.44 -1.14
N ILE A 44 1.25 -4.94 -0.40
CA ILE A 44 2.49 -5.64 -0.08
C ILE A 44 2.40 -6.16 1.35
N GLU A 45 2.59 -7.46 1.50
CA GLU A 45 2.55 -8.12 2.80
C GLU A 45 3.72 -9.11 2.91
N PRO A 46 4.72 -8.86 3.79
CA PRO A 46 5.86 -9.76 3.94
C PRO A 46 5.47 -11.10 4.59
N ASP A 47 4.45 -11.15 5.44
CA ASP A 47 4.00 -12.39 6.07
C ASP A 47 3.23 -13.27 5.05
N PRO A 48 3.73 -14.48 4.74
CA PRO A 48 3.11 -15.34 3.72
C PRO A 48 1.72 -15.84 4.12
N GLU A 49 1.44 -16.02 5.42
CA GLU A 49 0.14 -16.46 5.90
C GLU A 49 -0.90 -15.34 5.77
N TRP A 50 -0.55 -14.12 6.17
CA TRP A 50 -1.43 -12.95 5.95
C TRP A 50 -1.66 -12.69 4.48
N ALA A 51 -0.61 -12.73 3.65
CA ALA A 51 -0.75 -12.54 2.21
C ALA A 51 -1.65 -13.60 1.56
N LYS A 52 -1.56 -14.86 1.99
CA LYS A 52 -2.45 -15.93 1.52
C LYS A 52 -3.90 -15.66 1.91
N ARG A 53 -4.18 -15.39 3.19
CA ARG A 53 -5.53 -15.09 3.69
C ARG A 53 -6.13 -13.85 3.02
N LEU A 54 -5.31 -12.84 2.75
CA LEU A 54 -5.75 -11.64 2.06
C LEU A 54 -6.11 -11.93 0.61
N ARG A 55 -5.31 -12.72 -0.12
CA ARG A 55 -5.65 -13.17 -1.48
C ARG A 55 -6.98 -13.93 -1.53
N GLU A 56 -7.19 -14.85 -0.60
CA GLU A 56 -8.45 -15.61 -0.50
C GLU A 56 -9.66 -14.69 -0.30
N ARG A 57 -9.51 -13.66 0.55
CA ARG A 57 -10.58 -12.68 0.80
C ARG A 57 -10.80 -11.71 -0.37
N VAL A 58 -9.75 -11.36 -1.10
CA VAL A 58 -9.82 -10.46 -2.25
C VAL A 58 -10.45 -11.17 -3.46
N GLY A 59 -10.14 -12.45 -3.68
CA GLY A 59 -10.58 -13.19 -4.86
C GLY A 59 -10.06 -12.56 -6.16
N GLU A 60 -10.86 -12.62 -7.23
CA GLU A 60 -10.52 -12.07 -8.55
C GLU A 60 -10.87 -10.58 -8.69
N HIS A 61 -10.41 -9.76 -7.74
CA HIS A 61 -10.71 -8.33 -7.80
C HIS A 61 -9.84 -7.61 -8.84
N PRO A 62 -10.41 -6.93 -9.86
CA PRO A 62 -9.65 -6.41 -11.01
C PRO A 62 -8.71 -5.25 -10.67
N ARG A 63 -8.86 -4.64 -9.49
CA ARG A 63 -8.07 -3.49 -9.05
C ARG A 63 -7.16 -3.77 -7.86
N ILE A 64 -7.12 -5.00 -7.33
CA ILE A 64 -6.29 -5.32 -6.17
C ILE A 64 -5.28 -6.40 -6.57
N ARG A 65 -3.99 -6.09 -6.40
CA ARG A 65 -2.89 -7.04 -6.57
C ARG A 65 -2.22 -7.27 -5.22
N ILE A 66 -2.15 -8.52 -4.78
CA ILE A 66 -1.46 -8.89 -3.53
C ILE A 66 -0.05 -9.42 -3.83
N VAL A 67 0.96 -8.75 -3.31
CA VAL A 67 2.37 -9.09 -3.45
C VAL A 67 2.89 -9.58 -2.09
N ASN A 68 3.29 -10.85 -2.01
CA ASN A 68 3.96 -11.36 -0.82
C ASN A 68 5.46 -11.13 -0.98
N ALA A 69 5.96 -10.06 -0.37
CA ALA A 69 7.36 -9.67 -0.46
C ALA A 69 7.71 -8.67 0.65
N ASP A 70 9.00 -8.51 0.88
CA ASP A 70 9.50 -7.34 1.60
C ASP A 70 9.38 -6.10 0.70
N PHE A 71 8.86 -5.00 1.23
CA PHE A 71 8.79 -3.74 0.49
C PHE A 71 10.18 -3.29 -0.01
N LEU A 72 11.26 -3.58 0.72
CA LEU A 72 12.64 -3.27 0.32
C LEU A 72 13.19 -4.20 -0.78
N SER A 73 12.45 -5.24 -1.20
CA SER A 73 12.89 -6.16 -2.26
C SER A 73 12.06 -6.10 -3.55
N ILE A 74 10.97 -5.33 -3.60
CA ILE A 74 10.12 -5.26 -4.80
C ILE A 74 10.57 -4.19 -5.80
N GLU A 75 10.09 -4.26 -7.04
CA GLU A 75 10.15 -3.13 -7.97
C GLU A 75 8.94 -2.21 -7.75
N LEU A 76 9.17 -0.89 -7.73
CA LEU A 76 8.10 0.09 -7.60
C LEU A 76 7.47 0.37 -8.98
N PRO A 77 6.20 0.81 -9.04
CA PRO A 77 5.55 1.16 -10.29
C PRO A 77 6.32 2.25 -11.05
N ALA A 78 6.35 2.13 -12.38
CA ALA A 78 6.94 3.13 -13.28
C ALA A 78 5.94 4.23 -13.70
N GLU A 79 4.73 4.22 -13.14
CA GLU A 79 3.69 5.22 -13.33
C GLU A 79 3.43 5.95 -12.01
N PRO A 80 2.84 7.16 -12.01
CA PRO A 80 2.55 7.88 -10.77
C PRO A 80 1.77 7.03 -9.77
N PHE A 81 2.27 6.97 -8.54
CA PHE A 81 1.64 6.20 -7.47
C PHE A 81 1.76 6.93 -6.14
N ARG A 82 0.88 6.52 -5.22
CA ARG A 82 0.88 6.97 -3.83
C ARG A 82 1.21 5.83 -2.90
N VAL A 83 1.76 6.15 -1.74
CA VAL A 83 2.08 5.15 -0.73
C VAL A 83 1.18 5.33 0.48
N VAL A 84 0.64 4.22 0.97
CA VAL A 84 -0.07 4.14 2.24
C VAL A 84 0.48 2.97 3.05
N GLY A 85 0.58 3.08 4.37
CA GLY A 85 0.95 1.94 5.18
C GLY A 85 1.24 2.27 6.62
N SER A 86 1.30 1.23 7.44
CA SER A 86 1.85 1.31 8.79
C SER A 86 3.30 0.84 8.72
N LEU A 87 4.26 1.75 8.84
CA LEU A 87 5.67 1.37 8.80
C LEU A 87 6.13 0.91 10.19
N PRO A 88 6.76 -0.27 10.33
CA PRO A 88 7.29 -0.68 11.61
C PRO A 88 8.45 0.24 12.01
N PHE A 89 8.41 0.77 13.24
CA PHE A 89 9.38 1.73 13.81
C PHE A 89 10.87 1.41 13.54
N GLY A 90 11.24 0.12 13.46
CA GLY A 90 12.62 -0.31 13.23
C GLY A 90 13.08 -0.32 11.77
N ARG A 91 12.19 -0.11 10.79
CA ARG A 91 12.51 -0.14 9.35
C ARG A 91 12.06 1.10 8.59
N THR A 92 11.34 2.01 9.25
CA THR A 92 10.79 3.24 8.67
C THR A 92 11.85 4.05 7.90
N THR A 93 13.05 4.21 8.46
CA THR A 93 14.12 5.01 7.82
C THR A 93 14.52 4.46 6.45
N ASP A 94 14.75 3.15 6.32
CA ASP A 94 15.18 2.55 5.05
C ASP A 94 14.06 2.57 4.01
N MET A 95 12.82 2.43 4.46
CA MET A 95 11.64 2.48 3.60
C MET A 95 11.39 3.89 3.08
N LEU A 96 11.57 4.91 3.93
CA LEU A 96 11.50 6.31 3.52
C LEU A 96 12.63 6.69 2.56
N ARG A 97 13.89 6.30 2.86
CA ARG A 97 15.02 6.50 1.93
C ARG A 97 14.73 5.90 0.57
N ARG A 98 14.23 4.66 0.54
CA ARG A 98 13.86 4.00 -0.71
C ARG A 98 12.82 4.80 -1.51
N LEU A 99 11.86 5.43 -0.83
CA LEU A 99 10.79 6.20 -1.47
C LEU A 99 11.24 7.58 -1.95
N LEU A 100 12.19 8.20 -1.26
CA LEU A 100 12.61 9.59 -1.50
C LEU A 100 13.91 9.70 -2.31
N ASP A 101 14.81 8.72 -2.22
CA ASP A 101 16.17 8.83 -2.75
C ASP A 101 16.34 8.13 -4.12
N ASP A 102 15.34 7.41 -4.63
CA ASP A 102 15.40 6.81 -5.98
C ASP A 102 14.89 7.81 -7.03
N PRO A 103 15.74 8.45 -7.86
CA PRO A 103 15.30 9.45 -8.84
C PRO A 103 14.39 8.89 -9.94
N ARG A 104 14.21 7.56 -10.01
CA ARG A 104 13.30 6.89 -10.95
C ARG A 104 11.90 6.71 -10.39
N THR A 105 11.69 6.97 -9.10
CA THR A 105 10.36 6.89 -8.50
C THR A 105 9.48 8.04 -8.99
N THR A 106 8.27 7.70 -9.40
CA THR A 106 7.20 8.64 -9.76
C THR A 106 6.24 8.89 -8.59
N LEU A 107 6.77 8.83 -7.36
CA LEU A 107 6.00 9.03 -6.14
C LEU A 107 5.37 10.43 -6.13
N ASP A 108 4.05 10.48 -6.11
CA ASP A 108 3.29 11.73 -5.99
C ASP A 108 3.15 12.14 -4.51
N ARG A 109 2.81 11.19 -3.65
CA ARG A 109 2.57 11.42 -2.22
C ARG A 109 2.72 10.14 -1.39
N ALA A 110 3.23 10.25 -0.17
CA ALA A 110 3.25 9.17 0.81
C ALA A 110 2.53 9.61 2.10
N ASP A 111 1.42 8.93 2.41
CA ASP A 111 0.68 9.12 3.67
C ASP A 111 0.92 7.90 4.56
N VAL A 112 1.74 8.07 5.59
CA VAL A 112 2.29 6.95 6.34
C VAL A 112 2.04 7.10 7.83
N ILE A 113 1.59 6.03 8.47
CA ILE A 113 1.41 5.97 9.93
C ILE A 113 2.63 5.24 10.50
N VAL A 114 3.26 5.83 11.50
CA VAL A 114 4.37 5.21 12.25
C VAL A 114 3.84 4.72 13.58
#